data_AF-A0A9X3DUM7-F1
#
_entry.id   AF-A0A9X3DUM7-F1
#
_cell.length_a   1.000
_cell.length_b   1.000
_cell.length_c   1.000
_cell.angle_alpha   90.00
_cell.angle_beta   90.00
_cell.angle_gamma   90.00
#
_symmetry.space_group_name_H-M   'P 1'
#
loop_
_entity.id
_entity.type
_entity.pdbx_description
1 polymer ?
#
loop_
_entity_poly.entity_id
_entity_poly.type
_entity_poly.pdbx_seq_one_letter_code
_entity_poly.pdbx_strand_id
1 'polypeptide(L)'
;MVNPTGTANTNPKPGSTQDIKVERKNRIIVWGGAYSKSDINTFKATANNLQRMYKARDGNKYNIFIREIKIYQDLIDLINRQPENSIKSLDIFTHGGQNHLWMVSVRESDTDNDRIK
;
A
#
# COMPACT_ATOMS: atom_id res chain seq x y z
N MET A 1 -8.85 9.86 15.55
CA MET A 1 -9.34 8.54 15.13
C MET A 1 -9.95 8.70 13.75
N VAL A 2 -9.48 7.95 12.76
CA VAL A 2 -10.12 7.90 11.44
C VAL A 2 -11.27 6.90 11.58
N ASN A 3 -12.51 7.33 11.33
CA ASN A 3 -13.64 6.43 11.36
C ASN A 3 -13.43 5.34 10.31
N PRO A 4 -13.62 4.05 10.63
CA PRO A 4 -13.49 2.99 9.66
C PRO A 4 -14.52 3.21 8.54
N THR A 5 -14.03 3.44 7.32
CA THR A 5 -14.84 3.65 6.11
C THR A 5 -15.16 2.34 5.38
N GLY A 6 -14.75 1.20 5.91
CA GLY A 6 -15.03 -0.12 5.33
C GLY A 6 -16.35 -0.69 5.84
N THR A 7 -17.24 -1.04 4.92
CA THR A 7 -18.54 -1.69 5.22
C THR A 7 -18.43 -3.20 5.40
N ALA A 8 -17.31 -3.69 5.93
CA ALA A 8 -17.18 -5.10 6.23
C ALA A 8 -17.94 -5.39 7.54
N ASN A 9 -19.21 -5.79 7.41
CA ASN A 9 -19.96 -6.41 8.49
C ASN A 9 -19.23 -7.72 8.83
N THR A 10 -18.33 -7.68 9.81
CA THR A 10 -17.75 -8.90 10.37
C THR A 10 -18.89 -9.82 10.77
N ASN A 11 -18.90 -11.05 10.27
CA ASN A 11 -20.05 -11.93 10.46
C ASN A 11 -20.31 -12.14 11.96
N PRO A 12 -21.48 -11.74 12.48
CA PRO A 12 -21.77 -11.80 13.91
C PRO A 12 -21.96 -13.24 14.40
N LYS A 13 -22.02 -14.22 13.47
CA LYS A 13 -22.18 -15.65 13.75
C LYS A 13 -20.98 -16.44 13.23
N PRO A 14 -20.42 -17.35 14.04
CA PRO A 14 -19.39 -18.28 13.60
C PRO A 14 -19.85 -19.06 12.35
N GLY A 15 -18.99 -19.15 11.34
CA GLY A 15 -19.24 -19.91 10.11
C GLY A 15 -20.10 -19.20 9.04
N SER A 16 -20.56 -17.98 9.28
CA SER A 16 -21.21 -17.19 8.23
C SER A 16 -20.17 -16.69 7.21
N THR A 17 -20.55 -16.65 5.93
CA THR A 17 -19.78 -16.09 4.82
C THR A 17 -20.52 -14.90 4.23
N GLN A 18 -19.79 -13.87 3.77
CA GLN A 18 -20.34 -12.73 3.03
C GLN A 18 -19.63 -12.65 1.68
N ASP A 19 -20.41 -12.56 0.61
CA ASP A 19 -19.87 -12.34 -0.73
C ASP A 19 -19.50 -10.86 -0.90
N ILE A 20 -18.20 -10.60 -1.14
CA ILE A 20 -17.69 -9.26 -1.39
C ILE A 20 -17.51 -9.10 -2.90
N LYS A 21 -18.28 -8.18 -3.50
CA LYS A 21 -18.07 -7.78 -4.89
C LYS A 21 -16.75 -7.00 -5.00
N VAL A 22 -15.77 -7.57 -5.71
CA VAL A 22 -14.45 -6.98 -5.87
C VAL A 22 -14.23 -6.49 -7.30
N GLU A 23 -14.02 -5.18 -7.48
CA GLU A 23 -13.73 -4.55 -8.77
C GLU A 23 -12.27 -4.12 -8.88
N ARG A 24 -11.35 -5.06 -8.68
CA ARG A 24 -9.90 -4.83 -8.61
C ARG A 24 -9.28 -4.39 -9.93
N LYS A 25 -9.45 -3.11 -10.29
CA LYS A 25 -9.00 -2.48 -11.53
C LYS A 25 -7.76 -1.60 -11.37
N ASN A 26 -7.42 -1.17 -10.16
CA ASN A 26 -6.40 -0.15 -9.93
C ASN A 26 -5.09 -0.77 -9.43
N ARG A 27 -3.99 -0.50 -10.13
CA ARG A 27 -2.62 -0.83 -9.70
C ARG A 27 -1.92 0.45 -9.28
N ILE A 28 -1.36 0.46 -8.09
CA ILE A 28 -0.65 1.61 -7.53
C ILE A 28 0.83 1.28 -7.47
N ILE A 29 1.65 2.17 -8.02
CA ILE A 29 3.11 2.12 -7.95
C ILE A 29 3.60 3.41 -7.31
N VAL A 30 4.22 3.32 -6.15
CA VAL A 30 4.80 4.49 -5.46
C VAL A 30 6.30 4.34 -5.32
N TRP A 31 7.00 5.46 -5.41
CA TRP A 31 8.44 5.54 -5.20
C TRP A 31 8.83 6.81 -4.44
N GLY A 32 9.93 6.79 -3.70
CA GLY A 32 10.43 7.99 -3.02
C GLY A 32 11.05 7.69 -1.66
N GLY A 33 11.11 8.70 -0.80
CA GLY A 33 11.63 8.56 0.57
C GLY A 33 13.12 8.20 0.68
N ALA A 34 13.91 8.50 -0.35
CA ALA A 34 15.36 8.31 -0.32
C ALA A 34 16.11 9.61 -0.03
N TYR A 35 17.20 9.52 0.75
CA TYR A 35 18.06 10.67 1.06
C TYR A 35 19.00 11.04 -0.08
N SER A 36 19.43 10.06 -0.88
CA SER A 36 20.35 10.28 -1.99
C SER A 36 19.60 10.43 -3.32
N LYS A 37 20.09 11.33 -4.19
CA LYS A 37 19.56 11.49 -5.56
C LYS A 37 19.70 10.20 -6.39
N SER A 38 20.75 9.42 -6.13
CA SER A 38 21.02 8.16 -6.83
C SER A 38 19.93 7.12 -6.56
N ASP A 39 19.54 6.96 -5.30
CA ASP A 39 18.51 6.00 -4.90
C ASP A 39 17.12 6.43 -5.42
N ILE A 40 16.81 7.73 -5.33
CA ILE A 40 15.56 8.28 -5.91
C ILE A 40 15.46 7.95 -7.40
N ASN A 41 16.55 8.18 -8.16
CA ASN A 41 16.57 7.88 -9.58
C ASN A 41 16.40 6.38 -9.86
N THR A 42 16.98 5.53 -9.03
CA THR A 42 16.85 4.07 -9.11
C THR A 42 15.40 3.65 -8.87
N PHE A 43 14.74 4.15 -7.82
CA PHE A 43 13.35 3.83 -7.54
C PHE A 43 12.40 4.32 -8.64
N LYS A 44 12.62 5.53 -9.15
CA LYS A 44 11.87 6.05 -10.29
C LYS A 44 12.04 5.17 -11.54
N ALA A 45 13.27 4.72 -11.83
CA ALA A 45 13.54 3.83 -12.95
C ALA A 45 12.82 2.47 -12.78
N THR A 46 12.89 1.89 -11.58
CA THR A 46 12.19 0.64 -11.25
C THR A 46 10.67 0.79 -11.38
N ALA A 47 10.08 1.87 -10.87
CA ALA A 47 8.65 2.13 -10.98
C ALA A 47 8.20 2.26 -12.45
N ASN A 48 8.99 2.95 -13.28
CA ASN A 48 8.72 3.06 -14.72
C ASN A 48 8.86 1.72 -15.46
N ASN A 49 9.86 0.90 -15.09
CA ASN A 49 10.03 -0.45 -15.64
C ASN A 49 8.82 -1.32 -15.32
N LEU A 50 8.36 -1.31 -14.07
CA LEU A 50 7.20 -2.08 -13.64
C LEU A 50 5.92 -1.62 -14.37
N GLN A 51 5.72 -0.32 -14.53
CA GLN A 51 4.60 0.21 -15.32
C GLN A 51 4.63 -0.33 -16.76
N ARG A 52 5.81 -0.33 -17.41
CA ARG A 52 5.97 -0.88 -18.76
C ARG A 52 5.64 -2.36 -18.81
N MET A 53 6.11 -3.15 -17.84
CA MET A 53 5.82 -4.58 -17.76
C MET A 53 4.32 -4.85 -17.58
N TYR A 54 3.64 -4.10 -16.71
CA TYR A 54 2.18 -4.23 -16.55
C TYR A 54 1.43 -3.89 -17.83
N LYS A 55 1.81 -2.81 -18.52
CA LYS A 55 1.19 -2.46 -19.82
C LYS A 55 1.45 -3.52 -20.88
N ALA A 56 2.65 -4.08 -20.95
CA ALA A 56 3.00 -5.11 -21.91
C ALA A 56 2.23 -6.42 -21.67
N ARG A 57 2.05 -6.82 -20.41
CA ARG A 57 1.36 -8.07 -20.06
C ARG A 57 -0.15 -7.94 -20.10
N ASP A 58 -0.68 -6.86 -19.53
CA ASP A 58 -2.12 -6.73 -19.24
C ASP A 58 -2.83 -5.72 -20.17
N GLY A 59 -2.09 -5.03 -21.06
CA GLY A 59 -2.64 -3.98 -21.93
C GLY A 59 -3.32 -2.87 -21.13
N ASN A 60 -4.50 -2.46 -21.58
CA ASN A 60 -5.34 -1.44 -20.93
C ASN A 60 -6.35 -2.04 -19.93
N LYS A 61 -6.15 -3.30 -19.49
CA LYS A 61 -7.10 -3.98 -18.60
C LYS A 61 -7.19 -3.32 -17.22
N TYR A 62 -6.12 -2.70 -16.75
CA TYR A 62 -6.00 -2.09 -15.42
C TYR A 62 -5.59 -0.62 -15.52
N ASN A 63 -6.09 0.18 -14.58
CA ASN A 63 -5.59 1.54 -14.35
C ASN A 63 -4.26 1.44 -13.61
N ILE A 64 -3.23 2.19 -14.06
CA ILE A 64 -1.92 2.21 -13.39
C ILE A 64 -1.63 3.63 -12.92
N PHE A 65 -1.56 3.80 -11.60
CA PHE A 65 -1.22 5.04 -10.94
C PHE A 65 0.24 4.98 -10.49
N ILE A 66 1.09 5.85 -11.06
CA ILE A 66 2.48 6.01 -10.66
C ILE A 66 2.67 7.37 -9.98
N ARG A 67 3.21 7.39 -8.76
CA ARG A 67 3.41 8.61 -7.98
C ARG A 67 4.70 8.57 -7.17
N GLU A 68 5.36 9.73 -7.10
CA GLU A 68 6.38 9.96 -6.09
C GLU A 68 5.69 10.24 -4.75
N ILE A 69 6.21 9.66 -3.67
CA ILE A 69 5.79 9.95 -2.30
C ILE A 69 6.95 10.64 -1.56
N LYS A 70 6.64 11.75 -0.89
CA LYS A 70 7.61 12.50 -0.07
C LYS A 70 7.46 12.14 1.39
N ILE A 71 6.24 11.88 1.85
CA ILE A 71 5.93 11.46 3.21
C ILE A 71 4.94 10.30 3.23
N TYR A 72 4.84 9.58 4.35
CA TYR A 72 3.89 8.47 4.51
C TYR A 72 2.43 8.89 4.25
N GLN A 73 2.08 10.15 4.56
CA GLN A 73 0.73 10.67 4.34
C GLN A 73 0.34 10.68 2.86
N ASP A 74 1.28 10.88 1.94
CA ASP A 74 1.02 10.85 0.50
C ASP A 74 0.50 9.47 0.06
N LEU A 75 1.03 8.40 0.66
CA LEU A 75 0.59 7.03 0.40
C LEU A 75 -0.82 6.77 0.98
N ILE A 76 -1.06 7.21 2.23
CA ILE A 76 -2.37 7.09 2.87
C ILE A 76 -3.45 7.79 2.03
N ASP A 77 -3.18 9.02 1.61
CA ASP A 77 -4.09 9.79 0.77
C ASP A 77 -4.35 9.12 -0.58
N LEU A 78 -3.31 8.53 -1.19
CA LEU A 78 -3.43 7.83 -2.46
C LEU A 78 -4.32 6.59 -2.35
N ILE A 79 -4.17 5.81 -1.26
CA ILE A 79 -4.98 4.63 -0.96
C ILE A 79 -6.43 5.03 -0.66
N ASN A 80 -6.64 6.01 0.22
CA ASN A 80 -7.98 6.44 0.66
C ASN A 80 -8.81 7.08 -0.46
N ARG A 81 -8.17 7.63 -1.50
CA ARG A 81 -8.87 8.14 -2.69
C ARG A 81 -9.31 7.05 -3.67
N GLN A 82 -8.87 5.80 -3.48
CA GLN A 82 -9.32 4.71 -4.35
C GLN A 82 -10.76 4.32 -4.01
N PRO A 83 -11.58 3.98 -5.00
CA PRO A 83 -12.86 3.34 -4.74
C PRO A 83 -12.68 2.08 -3.90
N GLU A 84 -13.66 1.78 -3.05
CA GLU A 84 -13.65 0.58 -2.21
C GLU A 84 -13.44 -0.68 -3.07
N ASN A 85 -12.65 -1.63 -2.57
CA ASN A 85 -12.34 -2.91 -3.24
C ASN A 85 -11.71 -2.80 -4.65
N SER A 86 -11.22 -1.62 -5.06
CA SER A 86 -10.69 -1.38 -6.41
C SER A 86 -9.19 -1.66 -6.57
N ILE A 87 -8.43 -1.71 -5.48
CA ILE A 87 -6.99 -1.92 -5.52
C ILE A 87 -6.69 -3.39 -5.85
N LYS A 88 -5.97 -3.60 -6.95
CA LYS A 88 -5.47 -4.90 -7.42
C LYS A 88 -4.06 -5.20 -6.94
N SER A 89 -3.18 -4.20 -6.96
CA SER A 89 -1.81 -4.30 -6.47
C SER A 89 -1.33 -2.95 -5.94
N LEU A 90 -0.43 -3.02 -4.96
CA LEU A 90 0.29 -1.88 -4.39
C LEU A 90 1.78 -2.25 -4.38
N ASP A 91 2.56 -1.52 -5.16
CA ASP A 91 4.00 -1.71 -5.34
C ASP A 91 4.72 -0.49 -4.77
N ILE A 92 5.63 -0.68 -3.80
CA ILE A 92 6.27 0.41 -3.05
C ILE A 92 7.79 0.32 -3.16
N PHE A 93 8.43 1.40 -3.62
CA PHE A 93 9.89 1.54 -3.72
C PHE A 93 10.39 2.71 -2.87
N THR A 94 10.77 2.44 -1.64
CA THR A 94 11.21 3.48 -0.71
C THR A 94 12.24 2.96 0.28
N HIS A 95 13.03 3.87 0.84
CA HIS A 95 13.80 3.55 2.04
C HIS A 95 12.88 3.60 3.26
N GLY A 96 13.18 2.76 4.26
CA GLY A 96 12.56 2.89 5.57
C GLY A 96 13.05 4.16 6.26
N GLY A 97 12.14 4.94 6.86
CA GLY A 97 12.49 6.18 7.55
C GLY A 97 11.30 6.81 8.25
N GLN A 98 11.55 7.66 9.26
CA GLN A 98 10.53 8.07 10.25
C GLN A 98 9.36 8.81 9.62
N ASN A 99 9.64 9.49 8.51
CA ASN A 99 8.66 10.25 7.74
C ASN A 99 8.21 9.51 6.45
N HIS A 100 8.71 8.30 6.21
CA HIS A 100 8.41 7.49 5.02
C HIS A 100 7.74 6.17 5.42
N LEU A 101 7.82 5.12 4.60
CA LEU A 101 7.28 3.81 4.95
C LEU A 101 8.25 3.08 5.89
N TRP A 102 8.06 3.24 7.20
CA TRP A 102 8.82 2.48 8.19
C TRP A 102 8.19 1.11 8.41
N MET A 103 8.84 0.04 7.96
CA MET A 103 8.50 -1.32 8.38
C MET A 103 9.26 -1.62 9.68
N VAL A 104 8.58 -1.58 10.83
CA VAL A 104 9.15 -2.11 12.08
C VAL A 104 8.93 -3.62 12.07
N SER A 105 10.00 -4.40 12.14
CA SER A 105 9.87 -5.74 12.70
C SER A 105 9.67 -5.52 14.20
N VAL A 106 8.51 -5.90 14.75
CA VAL A 106 8.40 -6.05 16.19
C VAL A 106 9.53 -6.98 16.61
N ARG A 107 10.49 -6.50 17.42
CA ARG A 107 11.46 -7.42 18.02
C ARG A 107 10.65 -8.31 18.96
N GLU A 108 10.88 -9.63 18.93
CA GLU A 108 10.24 -10.59 19.83
C GLU A 108 10.45 -10.26 21.32
N SER A 109 11.31 -9.29 21.66
CA SER A 109 11.48 -8.75 23.01
C SER A 109 10.37 -7.82 23.50
N ASP A 110 9.48 -7.35 22.62
CA ASP A 110 8.44 -6.36 22.96
C ASP A 110 7.05 -7.00 23.16
N THR A 111 6.96 -8.33 23.09
CA THR A 111 5.78 -9.10 23.47
C THR A 111 6.03 -9.76 24.83
N ASP A 112 5.24 -9.35 25.82
CA ASP A 112 5.10 -9.90 27.19
C ASP A 112 6.10 -9.47 28.27
N ASN A 113 6.04 -8.21 28.71
CA ASN A 113 6.40 -7.87 30.11
C ASN A 113 5.54 -6.79 30.80
N ASP A 114 4.54 -6.20 30.15
CA ASP A 114 3.71 -5.13 30.77
C ASP A 114 2.25 -5.52 31.03
N ARG A 115 1.98 -6.82 31.18
CA ARG A 115 0.70 -7.31 31.72
C ARG A 115 0.97 -8.29 32.85
N ILE A 116 1.27 -7.75 34.03
CA ILE A 116 0.81 -8.14 35.37
C ILE A 116 1.62 -7.30 36.37
N LYS A 117 1.02 -6.22 36.87
CA LYS A 117 1.03 -5.81 38.29
C LYS A 117 -0.28 -5.09 38.60
#